data_AF-A0A2V8QES0-F1
#
_entry.id   AF-A0A2V8QES0-F1
#
_cell.length_a   1.000
_cell.length_b   1.000
_cell.length_c   1.000
_cell.angle_alpha   90.00
_cell.angle_beta   90.00
_cell.angle_gamma   90.00
#
_symmetry.space_group_name_H-M   'P 1'
#
loop_
_entity.id
_entity.type
_entity.pdbx_description
1 polymer ?
#
loop_
_entity_poly.entity_id
_entity_poly.type
_entity_poly.pdbx_seq_one_letter_code
_entity_poly.pdbx_strand_id
1 'polypeptide(L)'
;MKRKRSKRKVVREDRPKLLSRRESQVVELMGKGLSRAEISDRLGVSRKCVSVFIERARAKFHLKTALQLRHLAFRLEENRKMFLQ
;
A
#
# COMPACT_ATOMS: atom_id res chain seq x y z
N MET A 1 9.03 31.98 -8.38
CA MET A 1 9.35 30.58 -8.75
C MET A 1 8.07 29.75 -8.73
N LYS A 2 7.47 29.46 -9.89
CA LYS A 2 6.15 28.78 -9.97
C LYS A 2 6.35 27.26 -9.95
N ARG A 3 6.01 26.60 -8.84
CA ARG A 3 6.03 25.13 -8.74
C ARG A 3 4.96 24.56 -9.68
N LYS A 4 5.40 23.94 -10.78
CA LYS A 4 4.55 23.25 -11.76
C LYS A 4 3.79 22.13 -11.02
N ARG A 5 2.48 22.32 -10.79
CA ARG A 5 1.54 21.24 -10.45
C ARG A 5 1.45 20.31 -11.66
N SER A 6 2.39 19.37 -11.73
CA SER A 6 2.45 18.35 -12.77
C SER A 6 1.13 17.59 -12.78
N LYS A 7 0.51 17.53 -13.95
CA LYS A 7 -0.83 17.00 -14.23
C LYS A 7 -1.07 15.71 -13.44
N ARG A 8 -2.05 15.73 -12.53
CA ARG A 8 -2.66 14.54 -11.92
C ARG A 8 -3.12 13.64 -13.09
N LYS A 9 -2.31 12.66 -13.48
CA LYS A 9 -2.85 11.45 -14.09
C LYS A 9 -3.77 10.87 -13.04
N VAL A 10 -5.07 11.07 -13.23
CA VAL A 10 -6.11 10.28 -12.59
C VAL A 10 -5.74 8.85 -12.95
N VAL A 11 -5.05 8.16 -12.04
CA VAL A 11 -4.89 6.71 -12.10
C VAL A 11 -6.28 6.21 -11.80
N ARG A 12 -7.09 6.18 -12.87
CA ARG A 12 -8.46 5.70 -12.88
C ARG A 12 -8.50 4.36 -12.18
N GLU A 13 -9.57 4.19 -11.43
CA GLU A 13 -9.92 3.07 -10.58
C GLU A 13 -9.41 1.69 -11.05
N ASP A 14 -9.33 0.77 -10.08
CA ASP A 14 -9.23 -0.68 -10.29
C ASP A 14 -7.83 -1.32 -10.32
N ARG A 15 -6.97 -1.14 -9.29
CA ARG A 15 -5.94 -2.16 -9.01
C ARG A 15 -5.80 -2.62 -7.54
N PRO A 16 -6.87 -3.10 -6.89
CA PRO A 16 -6.74 -4.26 -6.01
C PRO A 16 -6.37 -5.54 -6.80
N LYS A 17 -6.57 -5.59 -8.13
CA LYS A 17 -6.28 -6.77 -8.98
C LYS A 17 -4.80 -7.08 -9.27
N LEU A 18 -3.85 -6.17 -9.02
CA LEU A 18 -2.42 -6.49 -9.17
C LEU A 18 -1.92 -7.37 -8.03
N LEU A 19 -2.40 -7.08 -6.81
CA LEU A 19 -1.92 -7.73 -5.61
C LEU A 19 -2.65 -9.07 -5.40
N SER A 20 -1.89 -10.07 -4.96
CA SER A 20 -2.51 -11.28 -4.39
C SER A 20 -3.28 -10.91 -3.12
N ARG A 21 -4.24 -11.74 -2.70
CA ARG A 21 -5.01 -11.54 -1.46
C ARG A 21 -4.11 -11.21 -0.26
N ARG A 22 -3.02 -11.97 -0.10
CA ARG A 22 -2.06 -11.76 1.02
C ARG A 22 -1.29 -10.45 0.91
N GLU A 23 -0.88 -10.06 -0.30
CA GLU A 23 -0.20 -8.78 -0.53
C GLU A 23 -1.14 -7.60 -0.27
N SER A 24 -2.38 -7.69 -0.73
CA SER A 24 -3.39 -6.66 -0.50
C SER A 24 -3.69 -6.49 0.99
N GLN A 25 -3.81 -7.57 1.75
CA GLN A 25 -4.01 -7.52 3.20
C GLN A 25 -2.84 -6.82 3.89
N VAL A 26 -1.60 -7.15 3.53
CA VAL A 26 -0.40 -6.50 4.09
C VAL A 26 -0.36 -5.01 3.76
N VAL A 27 -0.66 -4.64 2.51
CA VAL A 27 -0.71 -3.23 2.07
C VAL A 27 -1.81 -2.47 2.79
N GLU A 28 -3.00 -3.04 2.97
CA GLU A 28 -4.11 -2.42 3.70
C GLU A 28 -3.74 -2.14 5.17
N LEU A 29 -3.22 -3.15 5.88
CA LEU A 29 -2.80 -2.99 7.27
C LEU A 29 -1.63 -1.99 7.40
N MET A 30 -0.74 -1.95 6.42
CA MET A 30 0.30 -0.93 6.36
C MET A 30 -0.27 0.48 6.16
N GLY A 31 -1.32 0.63 5.36
CA GLY A 31 -2.04 1.90 5.16
C GLY A 31 -2.75 2.38 6.43
N LYS A 32 -3.19 1.45 7.28
CA LYS A 32 -3.73 1.71 8.64
C LYS A 32 -2.66 2.09 9.67
N GLY A 33 -1.37 2.11 9.29
CA GLY A 33 -0.26 2.52 10.16
C GLY A 33 0.39 1.39 10.94
N LEU A 34 -0.03 0.13 10.77
CA LEU A 34 0.55 -0.98 11.52
C LEU A 34 2.01 -1.23 11.15
N SER A 35 2.80 -1.62 12.14
CA SER A 35 4.18 -2.09 11.98
C SER A 35 4.22 -3.50 11.39
N ARG A 36 5.39 -3.91 10.90
CA ARG A 36 5.58 -5.28 10.37
C ARG A 36 5.34 -6.36 11.44
N ALA A 37 5.60 -6.04 12.72
CA ALA A 37 5.35 -6.94 13.84
C ALA A 37 3.84 -7.13 14.05
N GLU A 38 3.10 -6.04 14.15
CA GLU A 38 1.64 -6.10 14.31
C GLU A 38 0.95 -6.76 13.11
N ILE A 39 1.46 -6.53 11.89
CA ILE A 39 0.98 -7.20 10.68
C ILE A 39 1.26 -8.71 10.74
N SER A 40 2.44 -9.12 11.20
CA SER A 40 2.74 -10.55 11.38
C SER A 40 1.79 -11.21 12.37
N ASP A 41 1.59 -10.57 13.52
CA ASP A 41 0.74 -11.09 14.60
C ASP A 41 -0.71 -11.20 14.11
N ARG A 42 -1.21 -10.17 13.41
CA ARG A 42 -2.59 -10.14 12.91
C ARG A 42 -2.87 -11.12 11.77
N LEU A 43 -1.88 -11.41 10.93
CA LEU A 43 -2.05 -12.32 9.79
C LEU A 43 -1.62 -13.77 10.09
N GLY A 44 -1.04 -14.02 11.27
CA GLY A 44 -0.53 -15.34 11.67
C GLY A 44 0.65 -15.79 10.81
N VAL A 45 1.52 -14.88 10.38
CA VAL A 45 2.68 -15.19 9.52
C VAL A 45 3.95 -14.59 10.08
N SER A 46 5.12 -15.12 9.74
CA SER A 46 6.39 -14.55 10.20
C SER A 46 6.64 -13.13 9.67
N ARG A 47 7.41 -12.31 10.41
CA ARG A 47 7.87 -10.99 9.94
C ARG A 47 8.61 -11.06 8.60
N LYS A 48 9.33 -12.16 8.35
CA LYS A 48 10.01 -12.42 7.07
C LYS A 48 9.00 -12.57 5.92
N CYS A 49 7.90 -13.30 6.13
CA CYS A 49 6.82 -13.41 5.16
C CYS A 49 6.20 -12.04 4.86
N VAL A 50 5.96 -11.21 5.89
CA VAL A 50 5.47 -9.84 5.70
C VAL A 50 6.41 -9.02 4.82
N SER A 51 7.73 -9.09 5.05
CA SER A 51 8.71 -8.43 4.20
C SER A 51 8.65 -8.89 2.75
N VAL A 52 8.53 -10.20 2.50
CA VAL A 52 8.40 -10.75 1.14
C VAL A 52 7.12 -10.24 0.45
N PHE A 53 5.99 -10.18 1.15
CA PHE A 53 4.76 -9.62 0.58
C PHE A 53 4.90 -8.13 0.25
N ILE A 54 5.59 -7.35 1.08
CA ILE A 54 5.91 -5.94 0.83
C ILE A 54 6.78 -5.78 -0.41
N GLU A 55 7.79 -6.63 -0.58
CA GLU A 55 8.69 -6.62 -1.74
C GLU A 55 7.94 -6.95 -3.03
N ARG A 56 7.12 -7.99 -3.03
CA ARG A 56 6.29 -8.37 -4.19
C ARG A 56 5.29 -7.27 -4.54
N ALA A 57 4.62 -6.69 -3.54
CA ALA A 57 3.72 -5.55 -3.75
C ALA A 57 4.48 -4.36 -4.34
N ARG A 58 5.66 -4.02 -3.81
CA ARG A 58 6.53 -2.97 -4.36
C ARG A 58 6.88 -3.21 -5.82
N ALA A 59 7.27 -4.44 -6.17
CA ALA A 59 7.65 -4.80 -7.53
C ALA A 59 6.49 -4.58 -8.50
N LYS A 60 5.27 -4.97 -8.10
CA LYS A 60 4.04 -4.77 -8.88
C LYS A 60 3.66 -3.30 -9.10
N PHE A 61 4.04 -2.42 -8.18
CA PHE A 61 3.87 -0.97 -8.33
C PHE A 61 5.11 -0.25 -8.86
N HIS A 62 6.18 -0.99 -9.20
CA HIS A 62 7.47 -0.45 -9.64
C HIS A 62 8.06 0.59 -8.67
N LEU A 63 7.90 0.36 -7.37
CA LEU A 63 8.35 1.27 -6.31
C LEU A 63 9.76 0.93 -5.83
N LYS A 64 10.55 1.97 -5.58
CA LYS A 64 11.97 1.86 -5.16
C LYS A 64 12.15 1.68 -3.66
N THR A 65 11.17 2.09 -2.85
CA THR A 65 11.26 1.98 -1.38
C THR A 65 9.97 1.48 -0.75
N ALA A 66 10.08 0.81 0.40
CA ALA A 66 8.91 0.38 1.16
C ALA A 66 8.12 1.58 1.72
N LEU A 67 8.80 2.70 1.96
CA LEU A 67 8.18 3.96 2.37
C LEU A 67 7.24 4.51 1.28
N GLN A 68 7.64 4.44 0.01
CA GLN A 68 6.76 4.81 -1.10
C GLN A 68 5.49 3.95 -1.13
N LEU A 69 5.62 2.64 -0.88
CA LEU A 69 4.47 1.74 -0.79
C LEU A 69 3.58 2.11 0.40
N ARG A 70 4.15 2.43 1.56
CA ARG A 70 3.40 2.89 2.73
C ARG A 70 2.62 4.18 2.46
N HIS A 71 3.24 5.18 1.81
CA HIS A 71 2.54 6.41 1.44
C HIS A 71 1.41 6.18 0.44
N LEU A 72 1.62 5.26 -0.51
CA LEU A 72 0.56 4.84 -1.43
C LEU A 72 -0.59 4.17 -0.66
N ALA A 73 -0.27 3.21 0.22
CA ALA A 73 -1.24 2.52 1.06
C ALA A 73 -2.06 3.48 1.92
N PHE A 74 -1.41 4.44 2.55
CA PHE A 74 -2.07 5.48 3.35
C PHE A 74 -3.04 6.31 2.50
N ARG A 75 -2.61 6.75 1.30
CA ARG A 75 -3.49 7.49 0.39
C ARG A 75 -4.70 6.68 -0.08
N LEU A 76 -4.52 5.38 -0.32
CA LEU A 76 -5.62 4.48 -0.71
C LEU A 76 -6.62 4.32 0.42
N GLU A 77 -6.16 4.18 1.66
CA GLU A 77 -7.02 4.04 2.83
C GLU A 77 -7.79 5.34 3.13
N GLU A 78 -7.13 6.50 3.01
CA GLU A 78 -7.78 7.81 3.19
C GLU A 78 -8.85 8.05 2.14
N ASN A 79 -8.57 7.75 0.87
CA ASN A 79 -9.58 7.82 -0.19
C ASN A 79 -10.77 6.89 0.12
N ARG A 80 -10.53 5.68 0.64
CA ARG A 80 -11.61 4.74 0.99
C ARG A 80 -12.51 5.27 2.10
N LYS A 81 -11.95 5.94 3.11
CA LYS A 81 -12.73 6.60 4.17
C LYS A 81 -13.58 7.76 3.63
N MET A 82 -13.07 8.52 2.66
CA MET A 82 -13.81 9.64 2.06
C MET A 82 -15.05 9.23 1.27
N PHE A 83 -15.16 7.96 0.82
CA PHE A 83 -16.30 7.46 0.05
C PHE A 83 -17.35 6.71 0.89
N LEU A 84 -17.15 6.58 2.20
CA LEU A 84 -18.06 5.87 3.12
C LEU A 84 -18.86 6.83 4.03
N GLN A 85 -19.05 8.08 3.60
CA GLN A 85 -19.83 9.11 4.29
C GLN A 85 -20.81 9.75 3.31
#